data_AF-Q1G200-F1
#
_entry.id   AF-Q1G200-F1
#
_cell.length_a   1.000
_cell.length_b   1.000
_cell.length_c   1.000
_cell.angle_alpha   90.00
_cell.angle_beta   90.00
_cell.angle_gamma   90.00
#
_symmetry.space_group_name_H-M   'P 1'
#
loop_
_entity.id
_entity.type
_entity.pdbx_description
1 polymer ?
#
loop_
_entity_poly.entity_id
_entity_poly.type
_entity_poly.pdbx_seq_one_letter_code
_entity_poly.pdbx_strand_id
1 'polypeptide(L)'
;LAAILLKLGGYGIIRMTQTLPTMKTDLFLPFIVLALWGATLANLTCLQQTDLKALIAYSSISHMGLVIAATMIQTQWSFSGAMALMIAHGFTSSALFCLANTTYERTKTRIMILTRGFHNILPMFTTWWLLTNLMNIAVPPSINFTGELLITASLFNWCPTTMIMLGLSMLITTSYSLHMFLSTQAGTTQLNTMTPPTHSREHLLMTLHIMPLILISLKPELVI
;
A
#
# COMPACT_ATOMS: atom_id res chain seq x y z
N LEU A 1 5.06 9.42 -8.94
CA LEU A 1 4.32 10.11 -7.86
C LEU A 1 4.22 9.27 -6.59
N ALA A 2 3.59 8.10 -6.64
CA ALA A 2 3.31 7.28 -5.45
C ALA A 2 4.56 6.82 -4.66
N ALA A 3 5.68 6.52 -5.34
CA ALA A 3 6.88 6.00 -4.68
C ALA A 3 7.68 7.05 -3.89
N ILE A 4 7.84 8.26 -4.44
CA ILE A 4 8.79 9.26 -3.91
C ILE A 4 8.06 10.51 -3.39
N LEU A 5 7.19 11.13 -4.20
CA LEU A 5 6.63 12.45 -3.88
C LEU A 5 5.78 12.43 -2.60
N LEU A 6 5.01 11.36 -2.36
CA LEU A 6 4.27 11.19 -1.10
C LEU A 6 5.20 11.04 0.11
N LYS A 7 6.37 10.43 -0.08
CA LYS A 7 7.31 10.10 1.00
C LYS A 7 8.13 11.31 1.40
N LEU A 8 8.34 12.27 0.49
CA LEU A 8 8.97 13.56 0.83
C LEU A 8 8.21 14.30 1.94
N GLY A 9 6.88 14.20 1.97
CA GLY A 9 6.06 14.77 3.05
C GLY A 9 6.36 14.12 4.41
N GLY A 10 6.32 12.79 4.49
CA GLY A 10 6.64 12.04 5.71
C GLY A 10 8.07 12.26 6.18
N TYR A 11 9.04 12.23 5.27
CA TYR A 11 10.44 12.55 5.55
C TYR A 11 10.60 13.99 6.07
N GLY A 12 9.90 14.95 5.47
CA GLY A 12 9.87 16.33 5.93
C GLY A 12 9.37 16.45 7.36
N ILE A 13 8.27 15.75 7.71
CA ILE A 13 7.75 15.72 9.09
C ILE A 13 8.82 15.18 10.04
N ILE A 14 9.45 14.05 9.73
CA ILE A 14 10.50 13.44 10.57
C ILE A 14 11.69 14.39 10.78
N ARG A 15 12.11 15.12 9.75
CA ARG A 15 13.22 16.09 9.88
C ARG A 15 12.81 17.30 10.70
N MET A 16 11.61 17.83 10.49
CA MET A 16 11.14 19.00 11.25
C MET A 16 10.95 18.67 12.74
N THR A 17 10.45 17.48 13.09
CA THR A 17 10.31 17.06 14.49
C THR A 17 11.64 16.91 15.21
N GLN A 18 12.75 16.60 14.51
CA GLN A 18 14.09 16.58 15.09
C GLN A 18 14.63 18.00 15.38
N THR A 19 14.25 18.99 14.56
CA THR A 19 14.71 20.37 14.72
C THR A 19 13.87 21.19 15.70
N LEU A 20 12.58 20.88 15.80
CA LEU A 20 11.66 21.56 16.71
C LEU A 20 11.80 20.98 18.12
N PRO A 21 11.54 21.78 19.17
CA PRO A 21 11.49 21.25 20.52
C PRO A 21 10.39 20.18 20.63
N THR A 22 10.61 19.19 21.49
CA THR A 22 9.62 18.13 21.76
C THR A 22 8.33 18.76 22.29
N MET A 23 7.32 18.82 21.43
CA MET A 23 5.99 19.34 21.77
C MET A 23 5.15 18.23 22.39
N LYS A 24 4.23 18.60 23.28
CA LYS A 24 3.23 17.66 23.78
C LYS A 24 2.35 17.18 22.62
N THR A 25 1.97 15.89 22.66
CA THR A 25 1.13 15.26 21.64
C THR A 25 -0.24 15.94 21.48
N ASP A 26 -0.71 16.68 22.49
CA ASP A 26 -1.99 17.38 22.47
C ASP A 26 -2.10 18.39 21.32
N LEU A 27 -0.99 19.02 20.93
CA LEU A 27 -0.93 19.92 19.78
C LEU A 27 -1.18 19.20 18.44
N PHE A 28 -0.81 17.92 18.36
CA PHE A 28 -0.93 17.11 17.14
C PHE A 28 -2.21 16.27 17.10
N LEU A 29 -2.97 16.20 18.19
CA LEU A 29 -4.21 15.44 18.29
C LEU A 29 -5.19 15.66 17.12
N PRO A 30 -5.49 16.89 16.65
CA PRO A 30 -6.37 17.07 15.50
C PRO A 30 -5.81 16.43 14.22
N PHE A 31 -4.50 16.45 14.00
CA PHE A 31 -3.86 15.82 12.85
C PHE A 31 -3.85 14.30 12.96
N ILE A 32 -3.62 13.76 14.17
CA ILE A 32 -3.69 12.31 14.42
C ILE A 32 -5.11 11.80 14.13
N VAL A 33 -6.15 12.47 14.64
CA VAL A 33 -7.54 12.09 14.39
C VAL A 33 -7.88 12.17 12.90
N LEU A 34 -7.48 13.25 12.22
CA LEU A 34 -7.71 13.40 10.78
C LEU A 34 -6.97 12.34 9.95
N ALA A 35 -5.74 11.98 10.32
CA ALA A 35 -4.97 10.95 9.63
C ALA A 35 -5.57 9.55 9.82
N LEU A 36 -5.93 9.21 11.05
CA LEU A 36 -6.51 7.93 11.42
C LEU A 36 -7.91 7.74 10.80
N TRP A 37 -8.80 8.73 10.95
CA TRP A 37 -10.13 8.68 10.35
C TRP A 37 -10.09 8.81 8.83
N GLY A 38 -9.20 9.64 8.29
CA GLY A 38 -8.97 9.76 6.85
C GLY A 38 -8.49 8.44 6.23
N ALA A 39 -7.62 7.70 6.93
CA ALA A 39 -7.13 6.40 6.47
C ALA A 39 -8.25 5.36 6.40
N THR A 40 -9.14 5.30 7.40
CA THR A 40 -10.29 4.38 7.36
C THR A 40 -11.29 4.76 6.27
N LEU A 41 -11.59 6.04 6.10
CA LEU A 41 -12.45 6.50 5.02
C LEU A 41 -11.87 6.19 3.63
N ALA A 42 -10.56 6.41 3.43
CA ALA A 42 -9.88 6.06 2.18
C ALA A 42 -9.91 4.54 1.92
N ASN A 43 -9.79 3.71 2.96
CA ASN A 43 -9.97 2.27 2.82
C ASN A 43 -11.40 1.89 2.42
N LEU A 44 -12.42 2.55 2.99
CA LEU A 44 -13.82 2.33 2.63
C LEU A 44 -14.12 2.76 1.19
N THR A 45 -13.56 3.88 0.72
CA THR A 45 -13.74 4.29 -0.67
C THR A 45 -13.12 3.29 -1.64
N CYS A 46 -11.99 2.66 -1.30
CA CYS A 46 -11.36 1.62 -2.13
C CYS A 46 -12.30 0.45 -2.45
N LEU A 47 -13.21 0.07 -1.53
CA LEU A 47 -14.17 -1.01 -1.77
C LEU A 47 -15.17 -0.68 -2.88
N GLN A 48 -15.46 0.60 -3.08
CA GLN A 48 -16.46 1.08 -4.04
C GLN A 48 -15.83 1.58 -5.35
N GLN A 49 -14.49 1.63 -5.43
CA GLN A 49 -13.82 2.13 -6.62
C GLN A 49 -13.98 1.19 -7.80
N THR A 50 -14.42 1.74 -8.93
CA THR A 50 -14.55 1.04 -10.21
C THR A 50 -13.31 1.22 -11.09
N ASP A 51 -12.57 2.32 -10.95
CA ASP A 51 -11.32 2.58 -11.64
C ASP A 51 -10.15 2.00 -10.85
N LEU A 52 -9.40 1.10 -11.49
CA LEU A 52 -8.29 0.40 -10.89
C LEU A 52 -7.12 1.31 -10.50
N LYS A 53 -6.79 2.35 -11.29
CA LYS A 53 -5.73 3.31 -10.92
C LYS A 53 -6.17 4.22 -9.77
N ALA A 54 -7.46 4.58 -9.73
CA ALA A 54 -8.02 5.36 -8.62
C ALA A 54 -8.03 4.55 -7.32
N LEU A 55 -8.39 3.27 -7.37
CA LEU A 55 -8.33 2.36 -6.23
C LEU A 55 -6.90 2.31 -5.63
N ILE A 56 -5.88 2.12 -6.46
CA ILE A 56 -4.46 2.11 -6.01
C ILE A 56 -4.04 3.48 -5.45
N ALA A 57 -4.60 4.58 -5.96
CA ALA A 57 -4.32 5.90 -5.42
C ALA A 57 -4.94 6.09 -4.02
N TYR A 58 -6.19 5.66 -3.81
CA TYR A 58 -6.84 5.74 -2.50
C TYR A 58 -6.19 4.80 -1.47
N SER A 59 -5.76 3.60 -1.86
CA SER A 59 -4.98 2.74 -0.97
C SER A 59 -3.68 3.41 -0.55
N SER A 60 -3.06 4.20 -1.44
CA SER A 60 -1.86 4.96 -1.08
C SER A 60 -2.11 6.07 -0.07
N ILE A 61 -3.30 6.67 -0.07
CA ILE A 61 -3.69 7.68 0.93
C ILE A 61 -3.87 7.01 2.29
N SER A 62 -4.45 5.81 2.36
CA SER A 62 -4.69 5.15 3.64
C SER A 62 -3.41 4.72 4.36
N HIS A 63 -2.48 4.07 3.66
CA HIS A 63 -1.19 3.71 4.27
C HIS A 63 -0.36 4.94 4.65
N MET A 64 -0.37 6.01 3.85
CA MET A 64 0.33 7.25 4.23
C MET A 64 -0.37 7.99 5.39
N GLY A 65 -1.68 7.82 5.56
CA GLY A 65 -2.40 8.27 6.76
C GLY A 65 -1.86 7.61 8.05
N LEU A 66 -1.54 6.31 7.99
CA LEU A 66 -0.87 5.62 9.11
C LEU A 66 0.53 6.21 9.40
N VAL A 67 1.30 6.52 8.35
CA VAL A 67 2.61 7.19 8.50
C VAL A 67 2.49 8.55 9.18
N ILE A 68 1.49 9.35 8.82
CA ILE A 68 1.24 10.66 9.47
C ILE A 68 0.88 10.46 10.94
N ALA A 69 -0.04 9.53 11.26
CA ALA A 69 -0.41 9.27 12.65
C ALA A 69 0.79 8.80 13.49
N ALA A 70 1.62 7.90 12.95
CA ALA A 70 2.82 7.38 13.61
C ALA A 70 3.87 8.48 13.87
N THR A 71 4.17 9.30 12.86
CA THR A 71 5.20 10.36 12.99
C THR A 71 4.80 11.45 13.98
N MET A 72 3.50 11.71 14.15
CA MET A 72 2.98 12.69 15.11
C MET A 72 3.06 12.25 16.58
N ILE A 73 3.16 10.94 16.86
CA ILE A 73 3.33 10.40 18.23
C ILE A 73 4.80 10.44 18.68
N GLN A 74 5.75 10.55 17.74
CA GLN A 74 7.17 10.82 18.00
C GLN A 74 7.88 9.81 18.91
N THR A 75 7.51 8.52 18.85
CA THR A 75 8.25 7.44 19.54
C THR A 75 9.27 6.81 18.59
N GLN A 76 10.32 6.20 19.13
CA GLN A 76 11.32 5.52 18.30
C GLN A 76 10.69 4.42 17.43
N TRP A 77 9.74 3.67 18.00
CA TRP A 77 9.01 2.61 17.30
C TRP A 77 8.09 3.17 16.21
N SER A 78 7.49 4.34 16.43
CA SER A 78 6.63 4.96 15.43
C SER A 78 7.44 5.54 14.27
N PHE A 79 8.63 6.11 14.51
CA PHE A 79 9.52 6.56 13.45
C PHE A 79 10.10 5.39 12.62
N SER A 80 10.55 4.33 13.27
CA SER A 80 11.10 3.17 12.56
C SER A 80 10.02 2.45 11.74
N GLY A 81 8.81 2.29 12.30
CA GLY A 81 7.64 1.78 11.57
C GLY A 81 7.22 2.67 10.40
N ALA A 82 7.21 3.99 10.59
CA ALA A 82 6.92 4.95 9.53
C ALA A 82 7.92 4.88 8.37
N MET A 83 9.22 4.78 8.66
CA MET A 83 10.26 4.63 7.65
C MET A 83 10.14 3.31 6.88
N ALA A 84 9.95 2.20 7.60
CA ALA A 84 9.73 0.89 7.01
C ALA A 84 8.51 0.89 6.07
N LEU A 85 7.37 1.41 6.54
CA LEU A 85 6.15 1.47 5.74
C LEU A 85 6.30 2.41 4.53
N MET A 86 6.97 3.56 4.66
CA MET A 86 7.19 4.48 3.54
C MET A 86 7.99 3.84 2.40
N ILE A 87 9.07 3.13 2.74
CA ILE A 87 9.93 2.45 1.76
C ILE A 87 9.16 1.28 1.15
N ALA A 88 8.61 0.41 1.99
CA ALA A 88 7.90 -0.78 1.56
C ALA A 88 6.71 -0.43 0.66
N HIS A 89 5.87 0.51 1.07
CA HIS A 89 4.79 1.04 0.26
C HIS A 89 5.29 1.65 -1.05
N GLY A 90 6.44 2.35 -1.02
CA GLY A 90 7.00 2.97 -2.22
C GLY A 90 7.19 1.97 -3.36
N PHE A 91 7.68 0.76 -3.03
CA PHE A 91 7.81 -0.35 -3.96
C PHE A 91 6.48 -1.05 -4.28
N THR A 92 5.62 -1.31 -3.29
CA THR A 92 4.36 -2.03 -3.56
C THR A 92 3.39 -1.21 -4.42
N SER A 93 3.24 0.09 -4.16
CA SER A 93 2.32 0.92 -4.93
C SER A 93 2.82 1.22 -6.33
N SER A 94 4.14 1.40 -6.51
CA SER A 94 4.72 1.52 -7.86
C SER A 94 4.53 0.24 -8.67
N ALA A 95 4.75 -0.93 -8.06
CA ALA A 95 4.49 -2.22 -8.69
C ALA A 95 3.01 -2.37 -9.10
N LEU A 96 2.06 -2.03 -8.22
CA LEU A 96 0.63 -2.05 -8.53
C LEU A 96 0.27 -1.08 -9.66
N PHE A 97 0.81 0.14 -9.68
CA PHE A 97 0.59 1.07 -10.79
C PHE A 97 1.17 0.56 -12.12
N CYS A 98 2.27 -0.18 -12.08
CA CYS A 98 2.83 -0.81 -13.27
C CYS A 98 1.96 -1.98 -13.76
N LEU A 99 1.45 -2.82 -12.87
CA LEU A 99 0.48 -3.87 -13.21
C LEU A 99 -0.79 -3.26 -13.81
N ALA A 100 -1.32 -2.21 -13.19
CA ALA A 100 -2.43 -1.42 -13.71
C ALA A 100 -2.18 -0.84 -15.11
N ASN A 101 -0.92 -0.50 -15.41
CA ASN A 101 -0.56 0.00 -16.72
C ASN A 101 -0.49 -1.13 -17.76
N THR A 102 0.08 -2.27 -17.41
CA THR A 102 0.14 -3.43 -18.32
C THR A 102 -1.24 -4.03 -18.63
N THR A 103 -2.21 -3.97 -17.70
CA THR A 103 -3.61 -4.29 -18.02
C THR A 103 -4.19 -3.24 -18.97
N TYR A 104 -4.00 -1.96 -18.66
CA TYR A 104 -4.49 -0.85 -19.49
C TYR A 104 -3.92 -0.87 -20.92
N GLU A 105 -2.65 -1.21 -21.11
CA GLU A 105 -2.04 -1.30 -22.44
C GLU A 105 -2.76 -2.33 -23.33
N ARG A 106 -3.30 -3.40 -22.74
CA ARG A 106 -4.04 -4.48 -23.41
C ARG A 106 -5.52 -4.18 -23.57
N THR A 107 -6.19 -3.69 -22.52
CA THR A 107 -7.66 -3.51 -22.51
C THR A 107 -8.11 -2.12 -22.94
N LYS A 108 -7.20 -1.14 -22.95
CA LYS A 108 -7.46 0.30 -23.17
C LYS A 108 -8.52 0.90 -22.23
N THR A 109 -8.83 0.22 -21.14
CA THR A 109 -9.81 0.66 -20.14
C THR A 109 -9.24 0.53 -18.73
N ARG A 110 -9.65 1.43 -17.85
CA ARG A 110 -9.28 1.41 -16.42
C ARG A 110 -10.35 0.81 -15.53
N ILE A 111 -11.50 0.46 -16.11
CA ILE A 111 -12.67 -0.02 -15.38
C ILE A 111 -12.46 -1.49 -15.03
N MET A 112 -12.37 -1.78 -13.74
CA MET A 112 -11.99 -3.09 -13.20
C MET A 112 -12.93 -4.22 -13.62
N ILE A 113 -14.23 -3.95 -13.77
CA ILE A 113 -15.20 -4.96 -14.22
C ILE A 113 -15.01 -5.38 -15.67
N LEU A 114 -14.37 -4.55 -16.51
CA LEU A 114 -14.08 -4.88 -17.91
C LEU A 114 -12.75 -5.63 -18.05
N THR A 115 -11.91 -5.64 -17.01
CA THR A 115 -10.56 -6.20 -17.02
C THR A 115 -10.47 -7.51 -16.23
N ARG A 116 -11.47 -8.40 -16.34
CA ARG A 116 -11.53 -9.68 -15.60
C ARG A 116 -10.90 -10.86 -16.35
N GLY A 117 -10.61 -11.93 -15.62
CA GLY A 117 -10.28 -13.25 -16.15
C GLY A 117 -8.86 -13.40 -16.71
N PHE A 118 -7.92 -12.55 -16.29
CA PHE A 118 -6.52 -12.65 -16.74
C PHE A 118 -5.80 -13.92 -16.28
N HIS A 119 -6.32 -14.64 -15.27
CA HIS A 119 -5.75 -15.92 -14.83
C HIS A 119 -5.67 -16.97 -15.94
N ASN A 120 -6.74 -17.06 -16.74
CA ASN A 120 -6.82 -18.06 -17.79
C ASN A 120 -5.95 -17.72 -19.01
N ILE A 121 -5.62 -16.44 -19.20
CA ILE A 121 -4.87 -15.98 -20.40
C ILE A 121 -3.39 -15.75 -20.10
N LEU A 122 -3.06 -15.14 -18.95
CA LEU A 122 -1.72 -14.70 -18.61
C LEU A 122 -1.32 -15.22 -17.20
N PRO A 123 -1.10 -16.53 -17.02
CA PRO A 123 -0.86 -17.10 -15.68
C PRO A 123 0.37 -16.48 -14.99
N MET A 124 1.47 -16.24 -15.71
CA MET A 124 2.64 -15.56 -15.12
C MET A 124 2.42 -14.07 -14.82
N PHE A 125 1.45 -13.42 -15.44
CA PHE A 125 1.04 -12.09 -15.02
C PHE A 125 0.30 -12.14 -13.68
N THR A 126 -0.48 -13.20 -13.48
CA THR A 126 -1.32 -13.36 -12.28
C THR A 126 -0.50 -13.67 -11.05
N THR A 127 0.65 -14.33 -11.19
CA THR A 127 1.61 -14.52 -10.09
C THR A 127 2.17 -13.19 -9.62
N TRP A 128 2.51 -12.27 -10.54
CA TRP A 128 2.93 -10.92 -10.18
C TRP A 128 1.82 -10.15 -9.45
N TRP A 129 0.58 -10.20 -9.95
CA TRP A 129 -0.58 -9.62 -9.27
C TRP A 129 -0.80 -10.18 -7.87
N LEU A 130 -0.66 -11.48 -7.69
CA LEU A 130 -0.83 -12.13 -6.39
C LEU A 130 0.27 -11.66 -5.43
N LEU A 131 1.54 -11.72 -5.84
CA LEU A 131 2.67 -11.30 -5.01
C LEU A 131 2.54 -9.84 -4.56
N THR A 132 2.24 -8.92 -5.48
CA THR A 132 2.06 -7.51 -5.12
C THR A 132 0.86 -7.28 -4.21
N ASN A 133 -0.24 -8.00 -4.41
CA ASN A 133 -1.41 -7.89 -3.53
C ASN A 133 -1.12 -8.44 -2.13
N LEU A 134 -0.42 -9.57 -2.01
CA LEU A 134 -0.01 -10.11 -0.70
C LEU A 134 0.93 -9.14 0.03
N MET A 135 1.84 -8.47 -0.69
CA MET A 135 2.66 -7.41 -0.11
C MET A 135 1.80 -6.22 0.31
N ASN A 136 0.81 -5.81 -0.48
CA ASN A 136 -0.11 -4.72 -0.12
C ASN A 136 -1.01 -5.05 1.09
N ILE A 137 -1.38 -6.32 1.27
CA ILE A 137 -2.10 -6.85 2.45
C ILE A 137 -1.22 -6.85 3.71
N ALA A 138 0.09 -6.59 3.56
CA ALA A 138 1.05 -6.69 4.64
C ALA A 138 1.12 -8.13 5.22
N VAL A 139 1.22 -9.14 4.35
CA VAL A 139 1.41 -10.54 4.79
C VAL A 139 2.83 -10.74 5.35
N PRO A 140 3.01 -11.44 6.49
CA PRO A 140 4.33 -11.79 7.00
C PRO A 140 5.06 -12.76 6.03
N PRO A 141 6.37 -12.62 5.76
CA PRO A 141 7.37 -11.75 6.42
C PRO A 141 7.64 -10.41 5.72
N SER A 142 6.70 -9.84 4.96
CA SER A 142 6.96 -8.60 4.19
C SER A 142 7.33 -7.39 5.07
N ILE A 143 8.12 -6.45 4.52
CA ILE A 143 8.47 -5.20 5.20
C ILE A 143 7.25 -4.27 5.40
N ASN A 144 6.18 -4.44 4.59
CA ASN A 144 4.90 -3.78 4.84
C ASN A 144 4.31 -4.24 6.18
N PHE A 145 4.34 -5.55 6.46
CA PHE A 145 3.90 -6.10 7.74
C PHE A 145 4.69 -5.53 8.90
N THR A 146 6.03 -5.53 8.81
CA THR A 146 6.86 -4.99 9.89
C THR A 146 6.60 -3.51 10.16
N GLY A 147 6.41 -2.71 9.10
CA GLY A 147 6.07 -1.29 9.23
C GLY A 147 4.71 -1.06 9.90
N GLU A 148 3.66 -1.75 9.43
CA GLU A 148 2.33 -1.64 10.02
C GLU A 148 2.25 -2.19 11.45
N LEU A 149 2.98 -3.27 11.76
CA LEU A 149 3.06 -3.82 13.10
C LEU A 149 3.73 -2.84 14.08
N LEU A 150 4.84 -2.22 13.69
CA LEU A 150 5.51 -1.21 14.52
C LEU A 150 4.63 0.02 14.75
N ILE A 151 3.94 0.49 13.71
CA ILE A 151 3.00 1.61 13.80
C ILE A 151 1.85 1.25 14.74
N THR A 152 1.23 0.08 14.57
CA THR A 152 0.10 -0.35 15.41
C THR A 152 0.51 -0.53 16.87
N ALA A 153 1.68 -1.11 17.15
CA ALA A 153 2.21 -1.24 18.51
C ALA A 153 2.45 0.14 19.16
N SER A 154 3.02 1.09 18.42
CA SER A 154 3.26 2.44 18.94
C SER A 154 1.97 3.22 19.22
N LEU A 155 0.96 3.09 18.35
CA LEU A 155 -0.36 3.71 18.51
C LEU A 155 -1.14 3.09 19.68
N PHE A 156 -1.05 1.76 19.85
CA PHE A 156 -1.66 1.08 21.00
C PHE A 156 -1.09 1.58 22.32
N ASN A 157 0.24 1.72 22.40
CA ASN A 157 0.91 2.24 23.59
C ASN A 157 0.55 3.71 23.86
N TRP A 158 0.30 4.51 22.82
CA TRP A 158 -0.16 5.90 22.97
C TRP A 158 -1.61 5.99 23.45
N CYS A 159 -2.53 5.26 22.81
CA CYS A 159 -3.93 5.20 23.21
C CYS A 159 -4.56 3.87 22.79
N PRO A 160 -4.95 2.99 23.73
CA PRO A 160 -5.47 1.66 23.43
C PRO A 160 -6.71 1.64 22.54
N THR A 161 -7.54 2.69 22.58
CA THR A 161 -8.76 2.79 21.77
C THR A 161 -8.49 2.84 20.27
N THR A 162 -7.28 3.27 19.86
CA THR A 162 -6.86 3.29 18.45
C THR A 162 -6.84 1.90 17.82
N MET A 163 -6.73 0.83 18.61
CA MET A 163 -6.70 -0.55 18.11
C MET A 163 -7.96 -0.98 17.40
N ILE A 164 -9.13 -0.51 17.83
CA ILE A 164 -10.38 -0.83 17.15
C ILE A 164 -10.35 -0.27 15.73
N MET A 165 -9.89 0.97 15.61
CA MET A 165 -9.86 1.67 14.34
C MET A 165 -8.77 1.11 13.40
N LEU A 166 -7.61 0.74 13.94
CA LEU A 166 -6.53 0.09 13.19
C LEU A 166 -6.89 -1.36 12.79
N GLY A 167 -7.54 -2.12 13.66
CA GLY A 167 -8.03 -3.45 13.32
C GLY A 167 -9.04 -3.41 12.19
N LEU A 168 -9.96 -2.44 12.22
CA LEU A 168 -10.90 -2.19 11.12
C LEU A 168 -10.17 -1.76 9.85
N SER A 169 -9.18 -0.86 9.94
CA SER A 169 -8.43 -0.42 8.76
C SER A 169 -7.70 -1.61 8.10
N MET A 170 -7.04 -2.46 8.86
CA MET A 170 -6.36 -3.66 8.36
C MET A 170 -7.35 -4.65 7.71
N LEU A 171 -8.50 -4.91 8.35
CA LEU A 171 -9.53 -5.78 7.77
C LEU A 171 -10.08 -5.21 6.44
N ILE A 172 -10.29 -3.90 6.36
CA ILE A 172 -10.74 -3.28 5.12
C ILE A 172 -9.61 -3.36 4.07
N THR A 173 -8.35 -3.19 4.47
CA THR A 173 -7.21 -3.33 3.53
C THR A 173 -7.13 -4.71 2.90
N THR A 174 -7.34 -5.76 3.68
CA THR A 174 -7.35 -7.14 3.16
C THR A 174 -8.52 -7.36 2.22
N SER A 175 -9.71 -6.83 2.57
CA SER A 175 -10.90 -7.00 1.74
C SER A 175 -10.80 -6.29 0.38
N TYR A 176 -10.37 -5.02 0.31
CA TYR A 176 -10.30 -4.32 -0.99
C TYR A 176 -9.17 -4.84 -1.88
N SER A 177 -8.05 -5.28 -1.31
CA SER A 177 -6.91 -5.80 -2.08
C SER A 177 -7.19 -7.19 -2.65
N LEU A 178 -7.84 -8.06 -1.88
CA LEU A 178 -8.36 -9.33 -2.40
C LEU A 178 -9.46 -9.09 -3.44
N HIS A 179 -10.34 -8.10 -3.23
CA HIS A 179 -11.33 -7.71 -4.22
C HIS A 179 -10.67 -7.23 -5.52
N MET A 180 -9.62 -6.41 -5.44
CA MET A 180 -8.83 -5.95 -6.60
C MET A 180 -8.21 -7.14 -7.36
N PHE A 181 -7.63 -8.11 -6.64
CA PHE A 181 -7.07 -9.32 -7.23
C PHE A 181 -8.15 -10.17 -7.93
N LEU A 182 -9.22 -10.52 -7.22
CA LEU A 182 -10.27 -11.39 -7.74
C LEU A 182 -11.00 -10.77 -8.92
N SER A 183 -11.31 -9.48 -8.84
CA SER A 183 -12.02 -8.78 -9.91
C SER A 183 -11.19 -8.66 -11.19
N THR A 184 -9.85 -8.61 -11.11
CA THR A 184 -8.98 -8.52 -12.30
C THR A 184 -8.55 -9.88 -12.84
N GLN A 185 -8.22 -10.82 -11.95
CA GLN A 185 -7.63 -12.11 -12.34
C GLN A 185 -8.66 -13.21 -12.53
N ALA A 186 -9.71 -13.25 -11.70
CA ALA A 186 -10.69 -14.34 -11.71
C ALA A 186 -11.86 -14.07 -12.68
N GLY A 187 -12.65 -15.12 -12.92
CA GLY A 187 -13.83 -15.08 -13.77
C GLY A 187 -13.52 -15.24 -15.27
N THR A 188 -14.55 -15.03 -16.09
CA THR A 188 -14.43 -15.08 -17.55
C THR A 188 -14.08 -13.72 -18.11
N THR A 189 -13.30 -13.71 -19.20
CA THR A 189 -12.91 -12.48 -19.89
C THR A 189 -14.11 -11.90 -20.64
N GLN A 190 -14.42 -10.63 -20.39
CA GLN A 190 -15.55 -9.95 -21.05
C GLN A 190 -15.17 -9.34 -22.40
N LEU A 191 -13.90 -8.95 -22.57
CA LEU A 191 -13.42 -8.35 -23.81
C LEU A 191 -13.08 -9.43 -24.83
N ASN A 192 -13.70 -9.35 -26.01
CA ASN A 192 -13.49 -10.29 -27.12
C ASN A 192 -12.20 -9.99 -27.92
N THR A 193 -11.21 -9.37 -27.28
CA THR A 193 -9.95 -8.94 -27.89
C THR A 193 -8.87 -9.98 -27.64
N MET A 194 -8.10 -10.33 -28.68
CA MET A 194 -6.86 -11.08 -28.51
C MET A 194 -5.90 -10.29 -27.61
N THR A 195 -5.54 -10.86 -26.47
CA THR A 195 -4.58 -10.26 -25.54
C THR A 195 -3.18 -10.79 -25.84
N PRO A 196 -2.17 -9.93 -26.00
CA PRO A 196 -0.82 -10.39 -26.29
C PRO A 196 -0.22 -11.02 -25.02
N PRO A 197 0.68 -12.01 -25.18
CA PRO A 197 1.39 -12.60 -24.05
C PRO A 197 2.20 -11.55 -23.29
N THR A 198 2.63 -11.88 -22.07
CA THR A 198 3.50 -11.00 -21.28
C THR A 198 4.87 -10.88 -21.94
N HIS A 199 5.31 -9.64 -22.16
CA HIS A 199 6.62 -9.36 -22.72
C HIS A 199 7.72 -9.45 -21.65
N SER A 200 8.95 -9.76 -22.07
CA SER A 200 10.13 -9.81 -21.18
C SER A 200 10.34 -8.51 -20.40
N ARG A 201 10.06 -7.35 -21.02
CA ARG A 201 10.12 -6.03 -20.36
C ARG A 201 9.19 -5.93 -19.14
N GLU A 202 8.03 -6.56 -19.20
CA GLU A 202 7.02 -6.51 -18.13
C GLU A 202 7.46 -7.38 -16.95
N HIS A 203 8.02 -8.56 -17.23
CA HIS A 203 8.61 -9.41 -16.21
C HIS A 203 9.82 -8.74 -15.55
N LEU A 204 10.74 -8.17 -16.34
CA LEU A 204 11.88 -7.45 -15.80
C LEU A 204 11.42 -6.30 -14.90
N LEU A 205 10.44 -5.52 -15.34
CA LEU A 205 9.90 -4.43 -14.53
C LEU A 205 9.36 -4.93 -13.19
N MET A 206 8.55 -6.00 -13.18
CA MET A 206 8.00 -6.54 -11.93
C MET A 206 9.09 -7.13 -11.02
N THR A 207 10.08 -7.82 -11.60
CA THR A 207 11.21 -8.36 -10.83
C THR A 207 12.00 -7.25 -10.15
N LEU A 208 12.26 -6.13 -10.83
CA LEU A 208 13.00 -4.99 -10.28
C LEU A 208 12.25 -4.26 -9.16
N HIS A 209 10.92 -4.39 -9.07
CA HIS A 209 10.15 -3.86 -7.95
C HIS A 209 10.12 -4.84 -6.76
N ILE A 210 9.88 -6.12 -7.04
CA ILE A 210 9.59 -7.13 -6.01
C ILE A 210 10.87 -7.68 -5.38
N MET A 211 11.92 -7.91 -6.17
CA MET A 211 13.16 -8.52 -5.68
C MET A 211 13.85 -7.65 -4.61
N PRO A 212 13.99 -6.32 -4.76
CA PRO A 212 14.52 -5.48 -3.69
C PRO A 212 13.67 -5.53 -2.42
N LEU A 213 12.33 -5.53 -2.55
CA LEU A 213 11.44 -5.58 -1.41
C LEU A 213 11.56 -6.90 -0.63
N ILE A 214 11.73 -8.03 -1.34
CA ILE A 214 12.00 -9.33 -0.72
C ILE A 214 13.36 -9.32 -0.02
N LEU A 215 14.41 -8.80 -0.65
CA LEU A 215 15.72 -8.70 -0.03
C LEU A 215 15.71 -7.86 1.25
N ILE A 216 15.00 -6.73 1.24
CA ILE A 216 14.82 -5.87 2.42
C ILE A 216 14.04 -6.62 3.51
N SER A 217 13.04 -7.42 3.14
CA SER A 217 12.28 -8.22 4.12
C SER A 217 13.12 -9.28 4.84
N LEU A 218 14.19 -9.78 4.20
CA LEU A 218 15.14 -10.72 4.83
C LEU A 218 16.10 -10.04 5.80
N LYS A 219 16.37 -8.73 5.63
CA LYS A 219 17.23 -7.92 6.50
C LYS A 219 16.58 -6.56 6.80
N PRO A 220 15.51 -6.54 7.60
CA PRO A 220 14.76 -5.31 7.87
C PRO A 220 15.57 -4.26 8.66
N GLU A 221 16.64 -4.69 9.35
CA GLU A 221 17.62 -3.85 10.06
C GLU A 221 18.31 -2.80 9.17
N LEU A 222 18.30 -2.97 7.84
CA LEU A 222 18.84 -1.97 6.92
C LEU A 222 17.96 -0.72 6.80
N VAL A 223 16.70 -0.80 7.23
CA VAL A 223 15.68 0.26 7.06
C VAL A 223 15.16 0.79 8.38
N ILE A 224 14.99 -0.08 9.37
CA ILE A 224 14.46 0.20 10.72
C ILE A 224 15.57 0.74 11.62
#